data_AF-A0A9P3BAJ0-F1
#
_entry.id   AF-A0A9P3BAJ0-F1
#
_cell.length_a   1.000
_cell.length_b   1.000
_cell.length_c   1.000
_cell.angle_alpha   90.00
_cell.angle_beta   90.00
_cell.angle_gamma   90.00
#
_symmetry.space_group_name_H-M   'P 1'
#
loop_
_entity.id
_entity.type
_entity.pdbx_description
1 polymer ?
#
loop_
_entity_poly.entity_id
_entity_poly.type
_entity_poly.pdbx_seq_one_letter_code
_entity_poly.pdbx_strand_id
1 'polypeptide(L)'
;MLDAGADWTNLMTYDLHRVWDGLDRRWICKVMQAHMNLTEIKLALDLMWQAGVEPSKIVMGTGFYGYLFTVDDPSCVEPGCAFSYAGNAGPCTATAGVLSYKGITSDFSSSHAAFTLKISVNAEKPLEIVEYMNSDDAVVFLDDTDAVNYMIWDSSTQWVLFNTNITFQQKIAYANEVCLGGVMIWSLDQDIYDCGLLGKEVASGDLLTGGSMSDQTAQDLATLYSAYTGTDCYISDCVD
;
A
#
# COMPACT_ATOMS: atom_id res chain seq x y z
N MET A 1 -10.21 1.18 -24.69
CA MET A 1 -10.68 0.61 -23.40
C MET A 1 -11.57 1.61 -22.69
N LEU A 2 -11.11 2.85 -22.46
CA LEU A 2 -11.91 3.91 -21.87
C LEU A 2 -12.94 4.52 -22.85
N ASP A 3 -12.59 4.67 -24.13
CA ASP A 3 -13.56 5.07 -25.17
C ASP A 3 -14.61 3.99 -25.50
N ALA A 4 -14.40 2.76 -25.03
CA ALA A 4 -15.25 1.61 -25.33
C ALA A 4 -16.34 1.37 -24.27
N GLY A 5 -16.47 2.23 -23.25
CA GLY A 5 -17.58 2.22 -22.29
C GLY A 5 -17.24 1.88 -20.84
N ALA A 6 -15.96 1.86 -20.45
CA ALA A 6 -15.60 1.77 -19.03
C ALA A 6 -15.81 3.13 -18.35
N ASP A 7 -16.48 3.15 -17.19
CA ASP A 7 -16.69 4.37 -16.40
C ASP A 7 -15.37 4.95 -15.89
N TRP A 8 -14.47 4.09 -15.41
CA TRP A 8 -13.10 4.41 -15.03
C TRP A 8 -12.18 3.20 -15.23
N THR A 9 -10.87 3.40 -15.06
CA THR A 9 -9.87 2.32 -15.04
C THR A 9 -9.02 2.39 -13.78
N ASN A 10 -8.78 1.22 -13.18
CA ASN A 10 -7.78 1.07 -12.13
C ASN A 10 -6.41 0.91 -12.79
N LEU A 11 -5.62 1.98 -12.78
CA LEU A 11 -4.26 1.93 -13.30
C LEU A 11 -3.34 1.34 -12.24
N MET A 12 -2.73 0.19 -12.53
CA MET A 12 -1.81 -0.48 -11.61
C MET A 12 -0.47 0.23 -11.59
N THR A 13 -0.41 1.38 -10.91
CA THR A 13 0.77 2.24 -10.71
C THR A 13 1.71 1.70 -9.63
N TYR A 14 1.82 0.39 -9.54
CA TYR A 14 2.72 -0.37 -8.69
C TYR A 14 3.37 -1.46 -9.54
N ASP A 15 4.38 -2.14 -9.01
CA ASP A 15 5.15 -3.18 -9.72
C ASP A 15 6.09 -2.68 -10.80
N LEU A 16 6.47 -1.40 -10.73
CA LEU A 16 7.39 -0.80 -11.70
C LEU A 16 8.77 -1.48 -11.67
N HIS A 17 9.20 -1.87 -10.47
CA HIS A 17 10.50 -2.48 -10.22
C HIS A 17 10.38 -3.73 -9.35
N ARG A 18 11.00 -4.82 -9.78
CA ARG A 18 10.97 -6.12 -9.09
C ARG A 18 12.29 -6.87 -9.31
N VAL A 19 12.46 -8.02 -8.65
CA VAL A 19 13.62 -8.91 -8.89
C VAL A 19 13.79 -9.29 -10.38
N TRP A 20 12.69 -9.29 -11.13
CA TRP A 20 12.65 -9.60 -12.57
C TRP A 20 13.43 -8.60 -13.43
N ASP A 21 13.69 -7.38 -12.94
CA ASP A 21 14.50 -6.35 -13.61
C ASP A 21 15.92 -6.87 -13.91
N GLY A 22 16.45 -7.73 -13.04
CA GLY A 22 17.74 -8.38 -13.21
C GLY A 22 17.83 -9.36 -14.37
N LEU A 23 16.69 -9.76 -14.97
CA LEU A 23 16.65 -10.65 -16.13
C LEU A 23 16.89 -9.90 -17.45
N ASP A 24 16.43 -8.65 -17.57
CA ASP A 24 16.68 -7.81 -18.76
C ASP A 24 17.75 -6.76 -18.50
N ARG A 25 19.01 -7.18 -18.71
CA ARG A 25 20.19 -6.35 -18.50
C ARG A 25 20.37 -5.21 -19.51
N ARG A 26 19.50 -5.08 -20.51
CA ARG A 26 19.67 -4.08 -21.57
C ARG A 26 19.04 -2.73 -21.27
N TRP A 27 18.00 -2.70 -20.44
CA TRP A 27 17.17 -1.49 -20.28
C TRP A 27 16.88 -1.10 -18.83
N ILE A 28 16.62 -2.05 -17.94
CA ILE A 28 16.15 -1.77 -16.56
C ILE A 28 17.30 -1.90 -15.54
N CYS A 29 18.34 -2.66 -15.88
CA CYS A 29 19.48 -2.98 -15.01
C CYS A 29 19.09 -3.76 -13.74
N LYS A 30 20.07 -4.38 -13.08
CA LYS A 30 19.86 -5.15 -11.85
C LYS A 30 20.07 -4.26 -10.63
N VAL A 31 19.19 -3.29 -10.45
CA VAL A 31 19.29 -2.24 -9.42
C VAL A 31 18.05 -2.21 -8.53
N MET A 32 18.23 -1.90 -7.26
CA MET A 32 17.14 -1.74 -6.29
C MET A 32 16.43 -0.44 -6.61
N GLN A 33 15.14 -0.51 -6.91
CA GLN A 33 14.34 0.65 -7.29
C GLN A 33 12.92 0.55 -6.75
N ALA A 34 12.25 1.70 -6.76
CA ALA A 34 10.94 1.87 -6.16
C ALA A 34 9.81 1.32 -7.03
N HIS A 35 9.18 0.20 -6.64
CA HIS A 35 8.04 -0.34 -7.40
C HIS A 35 6.80 0.56 -7.40
N MET A 36 6.79 1.61 -6.57
CA MET A 36 5.73 2.62 -6.46
C MET A 36 6.31 4.04 -6.53
N ASN A 37 7.30 4.23 -7.40
CA ASN A 37 7.97 5.51 -7.64
C ASN A 37 6.99 6.57 -8.16
N LEU A 38 6.72 7.63 -7.40
CA LEU A 38 5.80 8.68 -7.83
C LEU A 38 6.27 9.42 -9.09
N THR A 39 7.58 9.60 -9.27
CA THR A 39 8.15 10.22 -10.47
C THR A 39 7.83 9.40 -11.71
N GLU A 40 7.93 8.07 -11.65
CA GLU A 40 7.57 7.21 -12.78
C GLU A 40 6.06 7.05 -12.95
N ILE A 41 5.30 7.07 -11.86
CA ILE A 41 3.83 7.11 -11.91
C ILE A 41 3.37 8.36 -12.66
N LYS A 42 3.99 9.51 -12.43
CA LYS A 42 3.73 10.76 -13.19
C LYS A 42 3.98 10.55 -14.69
N LEU A 43 5.10 9.93 -15.06
CA LEU A 43 5.39 9.62 -16.47
C LEU A 43 4.36 8.66 -17.09
N ALA A 44 3.89 7.66 -16.34
CA ALA A 44 2.85 6.75 -16.81
C ALA A 44 1.51 7.47 -17.02
N LEU A 45 1.16 8.41 -16.15
CA LEU A 45 -0.05 9.24 -16.29
C LEU A 45 0.06 10.25 -17.45
N ASP A 46 1.23 10.84 -17.67
CA ASP A 46 1.49 11.71 -18.81
C ASP A 46 1.20 10.99 -20.14
N LEU A 47 1.56 9.70 -20.24
CA LEU A 47 1.23 8.89 -21.41
C LEU A 47 -0.28 8.70 -21.59
N MET A 48 -1.04 8.55 -20.51
CA MET A 48 -2.49 8.47 -20.57
C MET A 48 -3.11 9.78 -21.07
N TRP A 49 -2.61 10.92 -20.60
CA TRP A 49 -3.08 12.23 -21.06
C TRP A 49 -2.71 12.49 -22.52
N GLN A 50 -1.51 12.10 -22.96
CA GLN A 50 -1.10 12.18 -24.36
C GLN A 50 -1.98 11.30 -25.26
N ALA A 51 -2.50 10.19 -24.74
CA ALA A 51 -3.47 9.34 -25.42
C ALA A 51 -4.91 9.87 -25.38
N GLY A 52 -5.16 11.04 -24.76
CA GLY A 52 -6.48 11.67 -24.68
C GLY A 52 -7.38 11.13 -23.56
N VAL A 53 -6.82 10.41 -22.58
CA VAL A 53 -7.58 9.92 -21.44
C VAL A 53 -7.84 11.05 -20.44
N GLU A 54 -9.10 11.29 -20.12
CA GLU A 54 -9.48 12.25 -19.07
C GLU A 54 -8.97 11.80 -17.68
N PRO A 55 -8.31 12.68 -16.90
CA PRO A 55 -7.78 12.32 -15.58
C PRO A 55 -8.83 11.70 -14.63
N SER A 56 -10.06 12.21 -14.67
CA SER A 56 -11.18 11.74 -13.84
C SER A 56 -11.59 10.28 -14.09
N LYS A 57 -11.17 9.68 -15.22
CA LYS A 57 -11.40 8.27 -15.54
C LYS A 57 -10.29 7.35 -15.05
N ILE A 58 -9.25 7.89 -14.43
CA ILE A 58 -8.12 7.12 -13.92
C ILE A 58 -8.22 7.03 -12.40
N VAL A 59 -8.21 5.81 -11.88
CA VAL A 59 -8.08 5.50 -10.46
C VAL A 59 -6.67 4.95 -10.25
N MET A 60 -5.85 5.68 -9.48
CA MET A 60 -4.43 5.35 -9.27
C MET A 60 -4.27 4.20 -8.28
N GLY A 61 -3.61 3.12 -8.68
CA GLY A 61 -3.35 1.96 -7.83
C GLY A 61 -2.19 2.19 -6.87
N THR A 62 -2.36 1.80 -5.61
CA THR A 62 -1.28 1.72 -4.62
C THR A 62 -1.16 0.30 -4.07
N GLY A 63 0.08 -0.14 -3.83
CA GLY A 63 0.38 -1.39 -3.15
C GLY A 63 0.49 -1.20 -1.64
N PHE A 64 -0.11 -2.10 -0.86
CA PHE A 64 0.06 -2.24 0.60
C PHE A 64 1.09 -3.34 0.94
N TYR A 65 2.08 -3.48 0.06
CA TYR A 65 3.18 -4.42 0.15
C TYR A 65 4.43 -3.73 -0.40
N GLY A 66 5.58 -4.37 -0.22
CA GLY A 66 6.85 -3.91 -0.74
C GLY A 66 7.60 -5.01 -1.48
N TYR A 67 8.46 -4.60 -2.41
CA TYR A 67 9.46 -5.48 -3.01
C TYR A 67 10.76 -5.45 -2.24
N LEU A 68 11.29 -6.65 -2.04
CA LEU A 68 12.45 -6.93 -1.22
C LEU A 68 13.56 -7.52 -2.09
N PHE A 69 14.78 -7.02 -1.85
CA PHE A 69 16.00 -7.40 -2.52
C PHE A 69 17.08 -7.76 -1.51
N THR A 70 17.95 -8.69 -1.90
CA THR A 70 19.22 -8.91 -1.19
C THR A 70 20.26 -7.96 -1.76
N VAL A 71 20.85 -7.11 -0.93
CA VAL A 71 21.88 -6.14 -1.33
C VAL A 71 23.10 -6.88 -1.91
N ASP A 72 23.68 -6.37 -3.00
CA ASP A 72 24.90 -6.96 -3.60
C ASP A 72 26.18 -6.46 -2.90
N ASP A 73 26.26 -5.14 -2.67
CA ASP A 73 27.36 -4.48 -1.95
C ASP A 73 26.79 -3.72 -0.74
N PRO A 74 27.06 -4.18 0.50
CA PRO A 74 26.58 -3.51 1.71
C PRO A 74 27.02 -2.05 1.88
N SER A 75 28.00 -1.59 1.10
CA SER A 75 28.40 -0.17 1.08
C SER A 75 27.52 0.70 0.17
N CYS A 76 26.66 0.10 -0.66
CA CYS A 76 25.72 0.76 -1.56
C CYS A 76 24.30 0.28 -1.26
N VAL A 77 23.53 1.09 -0.53
CA VAL A 77 22.18 0.75 -0.06
C VAL A 77 21.10 1.74 -0.48
N GLU A 78 21.45 2.70 -1.34
CA GLU A 78 20.52 3.68 -1.91
C GLU A 78 19.77 3.09 -3.13
N PRO A 79 18.59 3.63 -3.48
CA PRO A 79 17.98 3.35 -4.78
C PRO A 79 18.98 3.53 -5.94
N GLY A 80 19.00 2.59 -6.87
CA GLY A 80 20.01 2.51 -7.94
C GLY A 80 21.20 1.61 -7.62
N CYS A 81 21.41 1.20 -6.37
CA CYS A 81 22.44 0.22 -6.01
C CYS A 81 22.08 -1.20 -6.49
N ALA A 82 23.09 -2.02 -6.75
CA ALA A 82 22.88 -3.37 -7.27
C ALA A 82 22.29 -4.32 -6.21
N PHE A 83 21.46 -5.27 -6.65
CA PHE A 83 21.00 -6.39 -5.84
C PHE A 83 21.52 -7.73 -6.35
N SER A 84 21.66 -8.70 -5.45
CA SER A 84 22.12 -10.05 -5.75
C SER A 84 20.95 -10.99 -6.12
N TYR A 85 19.85 -10.97 -5.36
CA TYR A 85 18.64 -11.77 -5.63
C TYR A 85 17.40 -11.14 -4.96
N ALA A 86 16.25 -11.82 -5.06
CA ALA A 86 15.10 -11.52 -4.19
C ALA A 86 15.53 -11.69 -2.73
N GLY A 87 15.06 -10.82 -1.84
CA GLY A 87 15.29 -11.05 -0.41
C GLY A 87 14.36 -12.12 0.16
N ASN A 88 14.55 -12.41 1.43
CA ASN A 88 13.96 -13.54 2.13
C ASN A 88 12.43 -13.49 2.13
N ALA A 89 11.79 -14.65 1.98
CA ALA A 89 10.34 -14.71 2.00
C ALA A 89 9.78 -14.30 3.37
N GLY A 90 8.79 -13.41 3.36
CA GLY A 90 8.02 -13.09 4.55
C GLY A 90 7.18 -14.30 5.02
N PRO A 91 6.90 -14.40 6.32
CA PRO A 91 6.11 -15.48 6.89
C PRO A 91 4.62 -15.43 6.48
N CYS A 92 4.06 -14.24 6.20
CA CYS A 92 2.66 -14.13 5.73
C CYS A 92 2.56 -14.26 4.21
N THR A 93 3.47 -13.65 3.47
CA THR A 93 3.46 -13.69 1.99
C THR A 93 3.97 -15.02 1.43
N ALA A 94 4.83 -15.73 2.19
CA ALA A 94 5.51 -16.96 1.82
C ALA A 94 6.19 -16.90 0.42
N THR A 95 6.52 -15.69 -0.02
CA THR A 95 7.01 -15.41 -1.37
C THR A 95 8.30 -14.60 -1.28
N ALA A 96 9.38 -15.14 -1.83
CA ALA A 96 10.66 -14.44 -1.86
C ALA A 96 10.54 -13.11 -2.61
N GLY A 97 11.09 -12.05 -2.01
CA GLY A 97 11.07 -10.70 -2.56
C GLY A 97 9.76 -9.94 -2.38
N VAL A 98 8.78 -10.44 -1.63
CA VAL A 98 7.55 -9.70 -1.30
C VAL A 98 7.31 -9.71 0.20
N LEU A 99 7.10 -8.53 0.78
CA LEU A 99 6.62 -8.38 2.15
C LEU A 99 5.32 -7.58 2.15
N SER A 100 4.39 -7.94 3.01
CA SER A 100 3.17 -7.16 3.26
C SER A 100 3.45 -6.01 4.22
N TYR A 101 2.66 -4.95 4.16
CA TYR A 101 2.75 -3.85 5.13
C TYR A 101 2.25 -4.24 6.53
N LYS A 102 1.61 -5.41 6.66
CA LYS A 102 1.15 -5.96 7.94
C LYS A 102 2.19 -5.84 9.05
N GLY A 103 1.67 -5.73 10.25
CA GLY A 103 2.39 -5.99 11.48
C GLY A 103 1.44 -6.66 12.46
N ILE A 104 1.96 -7.56 13.29
CA ILE A 104 1.24 -8.05 14.46
C ILE A 104 1.25 -6.91 15.48
N THR A 105 0.17 -6.12 15.50
CA THR A 105 -0.14 -5.37 16.71
C THR A 105 -0.61 -6.39 17.74
N SER A 106 0.25 -6.74 18.70
CA SER A 106 -0.12 -7.59 19.83
C SER A 106 -1.00 -6.86 20.86
N ASP A 107 -1.85 -5.93 20.42
CA ASP A 107 -2.77 -5.18 21.29
C ASP A 107 -4.20 -5.29 20.77
N PHE A 108 -4.75 -6.49 20.90
CA PHE A 108 -6.18 -6.65 21.18
C PHE A 108 -6.41 -6.31 22.67
N SER A 109 -6.13 -5.07 23.08
CA SER A 109 -6.54 -4.54 24.38
C SER A 109 -7.78 -3.65 24.26
N SER A 110 -8.75 -4.02 23.43
CA SER A 110 -10.12 -3.58 23.65
C SER A 110 -10.63 -4.34 24.87
N SER A 111 -10.71 -3.63 25.98
CA SER A 111 -11.24 -4.06 27.27
C SER A 111 -12.62 -4.74 27.17
N HIS A 112 -12.66 -6.05 26.95
CA HIS A 112 -13.79 -6.91 27.30
C HIS A 112 -13.24 -8.26 27.77
N ALA A 113 -13.40 -8.53 29.07
CA ALA A 113 -13.00 -9.78 29.69
C ALA A 113 -13.85 -10.95 29.15
N ALA A 114 -13.24 -11.88 28.40
CA ALA A 114 -13.50 -13.32 28.50
C ALA A 114 -12.57 -14.11 27.55
N PHE A 115 -11.85 -15.07 28.12
CA PHE A 115 -11.11 -16.15 27.45
C PHE A 115 -9.82 -15.79 26.70
N THR A 116 -8.74 -15.57 27.47
CA THR A 116 -7.38 -15.60 26.94
C THR A 116 -7.01 -17.04 26.57
N LEU A 117 -7.12 -17.40 25.29
CA LEU A 117 -6.41 -18.55 24.75
C LEU A 117 -4.92 -18.19 24.71
N LYS A 118 -4.16 -18.53 25.76
CA LYS A 118 -2.69 -18.44 25.71
C LYS A 118 -2.17 -19.52 24.77
N ILE A 119 -2.13 -19.23 23.48
CA ILE A 119 -1.28 -19.98 22.56
C ILE A 119 0.15 -19.51 22.86
N SER A 120 0.90 -20.29 23.66
CA SER A 120 2.35 -20.17 23.67
C SER A 120 2.89 -20.64 22.33
N VAL A 121 2.95 -19.73 21.35
CA VAL A 121 3.81 -19.91 20.17
C VAL A 121 5.22 -19.50 20.58
N ASN A 122 6.06 -20.48 20.91
CA ASN A 122 7.52 -20.36 20.83
C ASN A 122 7.94 -20.40 19.35
N ALA A 123 7.36 -19.53 18.52
CA ALA A 123 7.80 -19.29 17.15
C ALA A 123 8.30 -17.85 17.12
N GLU A 124 9.49 -17.67 16.58
CA GLU A 124 10.04 -16.36 16.24
C GLU A 124 8.93 -15.50 15.62
N LYS A 125 8.76 -14.26 16.10
CA LYS A 125 7.68 -13.37 15.63
C LYS A 125 7.72 -13.33 14.10
N PRO A 126 6.63 -13.61 13.39
CA PRO A 126 6.63 -13.59 11.93
C PRO A 126 6.72 -12.13 11.45
N LEU A 127 7.95 -11.67 11.19
CA LEU A 127 8.24 -10.28 10.84
C LEU A 127 7.76 -9.96 9.41
N GLU A 128 6.92 -8.93 9.31
CA GLU A 128 6.54 -8.23 8.07
C GLU A 128 7.05 -6.78 8.15
N ILE A 129 6.73 -5.91 7.17
CA ILE A 129 7.37 -4.57 7.06
C ILE A 129 7.32 -3.79 8.37
N VAL A 130 6.15 -3.69 9.01
CA VAL A 130 5.99 -2.92 10.26
C VAL A 130 6.81 -3.52 11.41
N GLU A 131 6.99 -4.84 11.45
CA GLU A 131 7.77 -5.47 12.52
C GLU A 131 9.27 -5.29 12.32
N TYR A 132 9.75 -5.38 11.08
CA TYR A 132 11.13 -5.05 10.74
C TYR A 132 11.44 -3.57 10.98
N MET A 133 10.52 -2.65 10.65
CA MET A 133 10.71 -1.23 10.96
C MET A 133 10.90 -0.94 12.44
N ASN A 134 10.41 -1.82 13.33
CA ASN A 134 10.53 -1.71 14.77
C ASN A 134 11.68 -2.55 15.35
N SER A 135 12.52 -3.20 14.54
CA SER A 135 13.69 -3.93 15.01
C SER A 135 14.86 -2.98 15.30
N ASP A 136 15.74 -3.38 16.22
CA ASP A 136 16.88 -2.55 16.66
C ASP A 136 17.92 -2.28 15.55
N ASP A 137 17.94 -3.12 14.52
CA ASP A 137 18.92 -3.10 13.42
C ASP A 137 18.38 -2.48 12.12
N ALA A 138 17.10 -2.13 12.06
CA ALA A 138 16.50 -1.55 10.88
C ALA A 138 16.81 -0.06 10.75
N VAL A 139 17.18 0.36 9.54
CA VAL A 139 17.33 1.77 9.17
C VAL A 139 16.32 2.10 8.09
N VAL A 140 15.38 3.01 8.40
CA VAL A 140 14.30 3.42 7.51
C VAL A 140 14.60 4.80 6.93
N PHE A 141 14.42 4.93 5.62
CA PHE A 141 14.62 6.14 4.84
C PHE A 141 13.30 6.59 4.21
N LEU A 142 13.17 7.89 4.03
CA LEU A 142 12.09 8.54 3.28
C LEU A 142 12.70 9.21 2.06
N ASP A 143 12.21 8.85 0.87
CA ASP A 143 12.47 9.59 -0.35
C ASP A 143 11.25 10.44 -0.67
N ASP A 144 11.34 11.74 -0.37
CA ASP A 144 10.27 12.70 -0.63
C ASP A 144 10.07 12.99 -2.11
N THR A 145 11.08 12.77 -2.94
CA THR A 145 11.01 13.02 -4.39
C THR A 145 10.11 11.98 -5.05
N ASP A 146 10.37 10.71 -4.72
CA ASP A 146 9.64 9.58 -5.28
C ASP A 146 8.46 9.16 -4.41
N ALA A 147 8.23 9.85 -3.29
CA ALA A 147 7.20 9.60 -2.29
C ALA A 147 7.16 8.12 -1.90
N VAL A 148 8.28 7.57 -1.42
CA VAL A 148 8.42 6.16 -1.03
C VAL A 148 9.31 6.03 0.19
N ASN A 149 9.15 4.93 0.92
CA ASN A 149 10.03 4.55 2.00
C ASN A 149 10.85 3.34 1.59
N TYR A 150 12.11 3.28 2.01
CA TYR A 150 12.88 2.05 1.95
C TYR A 150 13.57 1.79 3.27
N MET A 151 13.86 0.53 3.52
CA MET A 151 14.47 0.09 4.76
C MET A 151 15.53 -0.95 4.49
N ILE A 152 16.59 -0.89 5.27
CA ILE A 152 17.68 -1.86 5.28
C ILE A 152 17.78 -2.49 6.67
N TRP A 153 17.94 -3.81 6.72
CA TRP A 153 18.14 -4.57 7.97
C TRP A 153 19.05 -5.78 7.73
N ASP A 154 19.24 -6.60 8.77
CA ASP A 154 20.04 -7.83 8.73
C ASP A 154 21.49 -7.55 8.27
N SER A 155 22.18 -6.70 9.02
CA SER A 155 23.56 -6.28 8.74
C SER A 155 23.76 -5.71 7.32
N SER A 156 22.76 -4.97 6.83
CA SER A 156 22.75 -4.36 5.50
C SER A 156 22.69 -5.33 4.33
N THR A 157 22.06 -6.50 4.54
CA THR A 157 21.90 -7.51 3.49
C THR A 157 20.49 -7.56 2.91
N GLN A 158 19.48 -7.11 3.65
CA GLN A 158 18.09 -7.07 3.18
C GLN A 158 17.65 -5.63 2.97
N TRP A 159 16.94 -5.39 1.86
CA TRP A 159 16.45 -4.07 1.47
C TRP A 159 15.01 -4.19 0.97
N VAL A 160 14.09 -3.38 1.48
CA VAL A 160 12.69 -3.37 1.04
C VAL A 160 12.23 -1.95 0.75
N LEU A 161 11.45 -1.77 -0.32
CA LEU A 161 10.76 -0.52 -0.61
C LEU A 161 9.25 -0.68 -0.49
N PHE A 162 8.61 0.27 0.19
CA PHE A 162 7.22 0.23 0.58
C PHE A 162 6.65 1.65 0.76
N ASN A 163 5.36 1.75 1.08
CA ASN A 163 4.74 3.01 1.49
C ASN A 163 4.44 3.00 2.99
N THR A 164 4.46 4.19 3.58
CA THR A 164 3.88 4.46 4.90
C THR A 164 2.67 5.39 4.73
N ASN A 165 2.01 5.75 5.83
CA ASN A 165 0.96 6.77 5.81
C ASN A 165 1.45 8.10 5.21
N ILE A 166 2.71 8.50 5.44
CA ILE A 166 3.28 9.75 4.93
C ILE A 166 3.33 9.72 3.40
N THR A 167 3.93 8.69 2.83
CA THR A 167 4.11 8.59 1.38
C THR A 167 2.82 8.26 0.65
N PHE A 168 1.91 7.54 1.29
CA PHE A 168 0.57 7.34 0.78
C PHE A 168 -0.21 8.66 0.71
N GLN A 169 -0.09 9.54 1.71
CA GLN A 169 -0.69 10.87 1.66
C GLN A 169 -0.05 11.78 0.59
N GLN A 170 1.25 11.70 0.36
CA GLN A 170 1.90 12.40 -0.77
C GLN A 170 1.32 11.96 -2.12
N LYS A 171 1.07 10.66 -2.29
CA LYS A 171 0.40 10.11 -3.49
C LYS A 171 -1.05 10.57 -3.62
N ILE A 172 -1.83 10.59 -2.53
CA ILE A 172 -3.19 11.15 -2.52
C ILE A 172 -3.18 12.64 -2.89
N ALA A 173 -2.26 13.42 -2.33
CA ALA A 173 -2.12 14.84 -2.63
C ALA A 173 -1.88 15.07 -4.11
N TYR A 174 -0.99 14.29 -4.73
CA TYR A 174 -0.76 14.35 -6.17
C TYR A 174 -1.99 13.91 -6.99
N ALA A 175 -2.67 12.82 -6.59
CA ALA A 175 -3.89 12.37 -7.28
C ALA A 175 -4.99 13.46 -7.28
N ASN A 176 -5.13 14.18 -6.17
CA ASN A 176 -6.04 15.32 -6.07
C ASN A 176 -5.57 16.52 -6.92
N GLU A 177 -4.28 16.82 -6.92
CA GLU A 177 -3.67 17.92 -7.69
C GLU A 177 -3.99 17.80 -9.19
N VAL A 178 -3.94 16.59 -9.73
CA VAL A 178 -4.21 16.33 -11.15
C VAL A 178 -5.63 15.81 -11.44
N CYS A 179 -6.52 15.91 -10.44
CA CYS A 179 -7.94 15.57 -10.54
C CYS A 179 -8.20 14.13 -11.03
N LEU A 180 -7.46 13.16 -10.50
CA LEU A 180 -7.74 11.75 -10.75
C LEU A 180 -9.11 11.34 -10.21
N GLY A 181 -9.72 10.31 -10.80
CA GLY A 181 -11.00 9.75 -10.35
C GLY A 181 -10.97 9.08 -8.98
N GLY A 182 -9.78 8.76 -8.48
CA GLY A 182 -9.60 8.24 -7.13
C GLY A 182 -8.30 7.46 -6.96
N VAL A 183 -8.21 6.72 -5.86
CA VAL A 183 -7.11 5.81 -5.53
C VAL A 183 -7.66 4.42 -5.24
N MET A 184 -7.02 3.39 -5.80
CA MET A 184 -7.32 1.97 -5.56
C MET A 184 -6.21 1.35 -4.73
N ILE A 185 -6.54 0.41 -3.86
CA ILE A 185 -5.59 -0.24 -2.96
C ILE A 185 -5.48 -1.74 -3.28
N TRP A 186 -4.24 -2.19 -3.39
CA TRP A 186 -3.86 -3.59 -3.52
C TRP A 186 -2.93 -4.01 -2.37
N SER A 187 -3.36 -4.75 -1.35
CA SER A 187 -4.74 -5.12 -1.05
C SER A 187 -5.06 -4.86 0.41
N LEU A 188 -6.37 -4.83 0.72
CA LEU A 188 -6.88 -4.55 2.06
C LEU A 188 -6.28 -5.49 3.12
N ASP A 189 -6.09 -6.76 2.79
CA ASP A 189 -5.53 -7.76 3.69
C ASP A 189 -4.04 -7.59 3.93
N GLN A 190 -3.36 -6.62 3.31
CA GLN A 190 -1.93 -6.38 3.51
C GLN A 190 -1.65 -5.13 4.37
N ASP A 191 -2.69 -4.43 4.83
CA ASP A 191 -2.57 -3.37 5.85
C ASP A 191 -2.49 -3.97 7.28
N ILE A 192 -2.19 -3.11 8.26
CA ILE A 192 -2.45 -3.42 9.66
C ILE A 192 -3.96 -3.43 9.94
N TYR A 193 -4.41 -4.16 10.97
CA TYR A 193 -5.83 -4.30 11.32
C TYR A 193 -6.58 -2.97 11.58
N ASP A 194 -5.86 -1.87 11.81
CA ASP A 194 -6.40 -0.53 12.05
C ASP A 194 -6.08 0.47 10.92
N CYS A 195 -6.01 0.00 9.67
CA CYS A 195 -5.83 0.83 8.47
C CYS A 195 -4.65 1.84 8.55
N GLY A 196 -3.48 1.36 8.99
CA GLY A 196 -2.31 2.19 9.28
C GLY A 196 -1.80 2.97 8.10
N LEU A 197 -1.93 2.45 6.87
CA LEU A 197 -1.56 3.17 5.64
C LEU A 197 -2.54 4.30 5.31
N LEU A 198 -3.82 4.13 5.59
CA LEU A 198 -4.84 5.15 5.37
C LEU A 198 -4.75 6.28 6.42
N GLY A 199 -4.14 6.01 7.58
CA GLY A 199 -4.11 6.93 8.71
C GLY A 199 -5.52 7.24 9.24
N LYS A 200 -6.47 6.35 9.00
CA LYS A 200 -7.86 6.45 9.44
C LYS A 200 -8.15 5.25 10.32
N GLU A 201 -8.69 5.49 11.50
CA GLU A 201 -9.30 4.41 12.30
C GLU A 201 -10.38 3.75 11.43
N VAL A 202 -10.30 2.43 11.30
CA VAL A 202 -11.47 1.68 10.80
C VAL A 202 -12.55 1.91 11.84
N ALA A 203 -13.76 2.31 11.42
CA ALA A 203 -14.88 2.36 12.35
C ALA A 203 -15.10 0.96 12.93
N SER A 204 -14.50 0.69 14.09
CA SER A 204 -14.57 -0.57 14.80
C SER A 204 -15.89 -0.59 15.57
N GLY A 205 -16.96 -0.83 14.82
CA GLY A 205 -18.30 -1.11 15.35
C GLY A 205 -18.83 -2.42 14.78
N ASP A 206 -20.09 -2.72 15.11
CA ASP A 206 -20.87 -3.92 14.74
C ASP A 206 -20.82 -4.33 13.24
N LEU A 207 -20.24 -3.49 12.38
CA LEU A 207 -19.98 -3.73 10.97
C LEU A 207 -18.96 -4.86 10.71
N LEU A 208 -17.96 -5.06 11.59
CA LEU A 208 -16.91 -6.07 11.40
C LEU A 208 -17.19 -7.39 12.14
N THR A 209 -17.98 -7.37 13.20
CA THR A 209 -18.23 -8.54 14.05
C THR A 209 -19.44 -9.35 13.60
N GLY A 210 -20.32 -8.78 12.76
CA GLY A 210 -21.57 -9.42 12.37
C GLY A 210 -22.50 -9.61 13.57
N GLY A 211 -23.59 -8.86 13.63
CA GLY A 211 -24.55 -8.92 14.73
C GLY A 211 -25.90 -8.30 14.39
N SER A 212 -26.86 -8.42 15.29
CA SER A 212 -28.13 -7.69 15.21
C SER A 212 -27.93 -6.29 15.81
N MET A 213 -27.90 -5.27 14.97
CA MET A 213 -27.94 -3.87 15.39
C MET A 213 -29.39 -3.37 15.44
N SER A 214 -29.65 -2.31 16.20
CA SER A 214 -30.98 -1.68 16.22
C SER A 214 -31.29 -1.04 14.86
N ASP A 215 -32.56 -0.94 14.49
CA ASP A 215 -32.99 -0.31 13.23
C ASP A 215 -32.50 1.14 13.11
N GLN A 216 -32.38 1.86 14.24
CA GLN A 216 -31.85 3.22 14.27
C GLN A 216 -30.36 3.24 13.96
N THR A 217 -29.58 2.35 14.59
CA THR A 217 -28.13 2.24 14.33
C THR A 217 -27.85 1.83 12.88
N ALA A 218 -28.67 0.95 12.31
CA ALA A 218 -28.58 0.56 10.91
C ALA A 218 -28.85 1.75 9.97
N GLN A 219 -29.87 2.56 10.25
CA GLN A 219 -30.19 3.76 9.47
C GLN A 219 -29.10 4.84 9.59
N ASP A 220 -28.57 5.05 10.79
CA ASP A 220 -27.51 6.04 11.04
C ASP A 220 -26.23 5.65 10.30
N LEU A 221 -25.85 4.36 10.32
CA LEU A 221 -24.71 3.83 9.57
C LEU A 221 -24.96 3.90 8.05
N ALA A 222 -26.14 3.50 7.57
CA ALA A 222 -26.49 3.58 6.16
C ALA A 222 -26.43 5.03 5.63
N THR A 223 -26.86 6.00 6.45
CA THR A 223 -26.78 7.43 6.14
C THR A 223 -25.34 7.96 6.23
N LEU A 224 -24.54 7.48 7.18
CA LEU A 224 -23.13 7.87 7.28
C LEU A 224 -22.32 7.39 6.07
N TYR A 225 -22.63 6.20 5.56
CA TYR A 225 -21.95 5.59 4.42
C TYR A 225 -22.65 5.82 3.07
N SER A 226 -23.78 6.52 3.03
CA SER A 226 -24.55 6.78 1.79
C SER A 226 -23.71 7.53 0.74
N ALA A 227 -22.89 8.48 1.21
CA ALA A 227 -21.97 9.26 0.38
C ALA A 227 -20.86 8.43 -0.27
N TYR A 228 -20.47 7.31 0.35
CA TYR A 228 -19.41 6.42 -0.15
C TYR A 228 -19.94 5.23 -0.95
N THR A 229 -21.21 4.90 -0.76
CA THR A 229 -21.90 3.77 -1.42
C THR A 229 -22.72 4.20 -2.64
N GLY A 230 -22.76 5.51 -2.94
CA GLY A 230 -23.52 6.07 -4.05
C GLY A 230 -25.04 6.11 -3.80
N THR A 231 -25.47 5.83 -2.57
CA THR A 231 -26.89 5.81 -2.18
C THR A 231 -27.45 7.22 -1.98
N ASP A 232 -26.58 8.23 -1.89
CA ASP A 232 -26.92 9.66 -1.77
C ASP A 232 -26.69 10.46 -3.07
N CYS A 233 -26.59 9.78 -4.22
CA CYS A 233 -26.51 10.46 -5.50
C CYS A 233 -27.82 11.21 -5.80
N TYR A 234 -27.80 12.54 -5.73
CA TYR A 234 -28.84 13.41 -6.27
C TYR A 234 -28.31 14.14 -7.51
N ILE A 235 -29.18 14.34 -8.50
CA ILE A 235 -28.90 15.22 -9.62
C ILE A 235 -29.20 16.63 -9.13
N SER A 236 -28.20 17.50 -9.04
CA SER A 236 -28.46 18.94 -8.84
C SER A 236 -29.16 19.49 -10.08
N ASP A 237 -30.15 20.37 -9.89
CA ASP A 237 -30.72 21.11 -11.02
C ASP A 237 -29.61 21.83 -11.80
N CYS A 238 -29.75 21.86 -13.12
CA CYS A 238 -28.79 22.52 -14.01
C CYS A 238 -28.52 23.95 -13.51
N VAL A 239 -27.25 24.28 -13.32
CA VAL A 239 -26.83 25.66 -13.03
C VAL A 239 -26.97 26.43 -14.35
N ASP A 240 -27.94 27.34 -14.41
CA ASP A 240 -28.10 28.32 -15.50
C ASP A 240 -26.86 29.21 -15.69
#